data_AF-A0A4S5CFY2-F1
#
_entry.id   AF-A0A4S5CFY2-F1
#
_cell.length_a   1.000
_cell.length_b   1.000
_cell.length_c   1.000
_cell.angle_alpha   90.00
_cell.angle_beta   90.00
_cell.angle_gamma   90.00
#
_symmetry.space_group_name_H-M   'P 1'
#
loop_
_entity.id
_entity.type
_entity.pdbx_description
1 polymer ?
#
loop_
_entity_poly.entity_id
_entity_poly.type
_entity_poly.pdbx_seq_one_letter_code
_entity_poly.pdbx_strand_id
1 'polypeptide(L)'
;MADNGTVHVEPMIAIVEYEGNVALDVEEEQDSEFQDVDRPWKPESIRVATKTFSLRNMLDAIDEGSLDLAPDFQRLQVWKPVQKARLIESVLLQIPLPAFYFAEDRDGTLRVVDGVQRLTTIHDFVRGGSGGSGGFSLEGLAYIDDVTGKHFEELPALWQRRLHNTQIVANVIDPSTPRPVMLDIFKRINTGGTPL
;
A
#
# COMPACT_ATOMS: atom_id res chain seq x y z
N MET A 1 26.66 -74.94 14.71
CA MET A 1 27.96 -75.17 14.06
C MET A 1 28.10 -74.15 12.94
N ALA A 2 29.07 -73.24 13.09
CA ALA A 2 29.66 -72.33 12.09
C ALA A 2 28.75 -71.33 11.33
N ASP A 3 29.18 -70.14 10.93
CA ASP A 3 30.26 -69.21 11.33
C ASP A 3 30.05 -67.94 10.48
N ASN A 4 30.45 -66.80 11.06
CA ASN A 4 30.64 -65.42 10.58
C ASN A 4 30.24 -65.04 9.14
N GLY A 5 29.46 -63.99 8.92
CA GLY A 5 29.28 -62.79 9.75
C GLY A 5 30.18 -61.66 9.22
N THR A 6 29.54 -60.76 8.49
CA THR A 6 30.05 -59.61 7.73
C THR A 6 31.06 -58.74 8.49
N VAL A 7 32.06 -58.27 7.74
CA VAL A 7 33.20 -57.44 8.17
C VAL A 7 32.76 -56.12 8.81
N HIS A 8 33.26 -55.90 10.02
CA HIS A 8 33.32 -54.64 10.76
C HIS A 8 34.35 -53.67 10.16
N VAL A 9 34.04 -52.38 10.17
CA VAL A 9 35.01 -51.30 10.39
C VAL A 9 34.29 -50.10 11.00
N GLU A 10 34.52 -49.86 12.30
CA GLU A 10 34.40 -48.52 12.89
C GLU A 10 35.81 -47.92 13.00
N PRO A 11 35.92 -46.58 13.02
CA PRO A 11 36.91 -45.99 13.91
C PRO A 11 36.33 -44.84 14.75
N MET A 12 36.26 -45.10 16.05
CA MET A 12 36.99 -44.42 17.13
C MET A 12 36.85 -42.89 17.26
N ILE A 13 36.07 -42.50 18.27
CA ILE A 13 36.02 -41.16 18.86
C ILE A 13 37.30 -40.91 19.68
N ALA A 14 37.93 -39.75 19.47
CA ALA A 14 38.88 -39.15 20.40
C ALA A 14 38.49 -37.68 20.64
N ILE A 15 38.32 -37.34 21.92
CA ILE A 15 38.03 -36.01 22.50
C ILE A 15 39.35 -35.25 22.66
N VAL A 16 39.29 -33.90 22.78
CA VAL A 16 40.28 -32.89 23.25
C VAL A 16 40.45 -31.81 22.15
N GLU A 17 40.33 -30.49 22.33
CA GLU A 17 40.09 -29.55 23.43
C GLU A 17 39.64 -28.20 22.81
N TYR A 18 38.91 -27.37 23.57
CA TYR A 18 38.50 -26.01 23.17
C TYR A 18 39.51 -24.99 23.71
N GLU A 19 40.28 -24.36 22.83
CA GLU A 19 40.98 -23.07 23.04
C GLU A 19 40.97 -22.39 21.66
N GLY A 20 40.50 -21.17 21.41
CA GLY A 20 40.67 -19.92 22.14
C GLY A 20 40.99 -18.86 21.07
N ASN A 21 40.10 -17.89 20.90
CA ASN A 21 40.22 -16.67 20.07
C ASN A 21 40.79 -16.79 18.65
N VAL A 22 39.90 -16.87 17.66
CA VAL A 22 40.16 -16.25 16.35
C VAL A 22 39.25 -15.02 16.27
N ALA A 23 39.89 -13.86 16.16
CA ALA A 23 39.21 -12.58 15.97
C ALA A 23 38.22 -12.69 14.80
N LEU A 24 37.00 -12.22 15.02
CA LEU A 24 36.07 -11.93 13.94
C LEU A 24 36.76 -10.90 13.04
N ASP A 25 37.11 -11.31 11.82
CA ASP A 25 37.36 -10.38 10.73
C ASP A 25 36.10 -9.51 10.62
N VAL A 26 36.22 -8.26 11.04
CA VAL A 26 35.31 -7.21 10.67
C VAL A 26 35.56 -7.02 9.19
N GLU A 27 34.71 -7.62 8.36
CA GLU A 27 34.67 -7.26 6.94
C GLU A 27 34.49 -5.74 6.90
N GLU A 28 35.55 -5.02 6.54
CA GLU A 28 35.48 -3.60 6.25
C GLU A 28 34.40 -3.45 5.18
N GLU A 29 33.26 -2.88 5.56
CA GLU A 29 32.28 -2.39 4.61
C GLU A 29 33.06 -1.46 3.69
N GLN A 30 33.32 -1.93 2.46
CA GLN A 30 33.80 -1.06 1.40
C GLN A 30 32.76 0.05 1.32
N ASP A 31 33.14 1.23 1.81
CA ASP A 31 32.50 2.49 1.51
C ASP A 31 32.35 2.52 -0.01
N SER A 32 31.20 2.08 -0.51
CA SER A 32 30.87 2.25 -1.91
C SER A 32 30.81 3.76 -2.06
N GLU A 33 31.83 4.33 -2.69
CA GLU A 33 31.83 5.74 -3.07
C GLU A 33 30.46 6.00 -3.70
N PHE A 34 29.62 6.77 -2.98
CA PHE A 34 28.34 7.21 -3.52
C PHE A 34 28.72 8.00 -4.76
N GLN A 35 28.66 7.37 -5.93
CA GLN A 35 28.87 8.04 -7.19
C GLN A 35 27.91 9.22 -7.17
N ASP A 36 28.46 10.42 -7.29
CA ASP A 36 27.72 11.67 -7.33
C ASP A 36 26.94 11.65 -8.65
N VAL A 37 25.83 10.91 -8.64
CA VAL A 37 24.87 10.89 -9.73
C VAL A 37 24.46 12.34 -9.82
N ASP A 38 24.70 12.98 -10.96
CA ASP A 38 24.34 14.38 -11.21
C ASP A 38 22.82 14.53 -11.02
N ARG A 39 22.41 14.79 -9.77
CA ARG A 39 21.02 14.90 -9.36
C ARG A 39 20.69 16.37 -9.56
N PRO A 40 19.77 16.73 -10.49
CA PRO A 40 19.37 18.13 -10.68
C PRO A 40 18.58 18.73 -9.50
N TRP A 41 18.57 18.08 -8.34
CA TRP A 41 17.87 18.48 -7.13
C TRP A 41 18.67 18.08 -5.88
N LYS A 42 18.44 18.82 -4.80
CA LYS A 42 19.01 18.50 -3.49
C LYS A 42 18.01 17.70 -2.63
N PRO A 43 18.43 16.70 -1.84
CA PRO A 43 17.53 15.91 -0.99
C PRO A 43 16.64 16.74 -0.07
N GLU A 44 17.11 17.89 0.43
CA GLU A 44 16.38 18.78 1.35
C GLU A 44 15.18 19.49 0.69
N SER A 45 15.09 19.41 -0.63
CA SER A 45 13.93 19.93 -1.38
C SER A 45 12.73 18.97 -1.39
N ILE A 46 12.89 17.74 -0.91
CA ILE A 46 11.80 16.75 -0.83
C ILE A 46 11.00 17.01 0.44
N ARG A 47 9.72 17.32 0.28
CA ARG A 47 8.81 17.56 1.41
C ARG A 47 7.58 16.68 1.29
N VAL A 48 7.40 15.81 2.28
CA VAL A 48 6.24 14.92 2.40
C VAL A 48 5.67 15.07 3.80
N ALA A 49 4.36 15.31 3.89
CA ALA A 49 3.65 15.41 5.16
C ALA A 49 2.60 14.31 5.27
N THR A 50 2.53 13.65 6.43
CA THR A 50 1.44 12.71 6.71
C THR A 50 0.21 13.49 7.19
N LYS A 51 -0.89 13.34 6.46
CA LYS A 51 -2.19 13.96 6.74
C LYS A 51 -3.25 12.87 6.93
N THR A 52 -4.31 13.17 7.67
CA THR A 52 -5.47 12.28 7.83
C THR A 52 -6.71 12.92 7.23
N PHE A 53 -7.51 12.13 6.51
CA PHE A 53 -8.73 12.60 5.87
C PHE A 53 -9.90 11.67 6.21
N SER A 54 -11.09 12.22 6.42
CA SER A 54 -12.28 11.38 6.44
C SER A 54 -12.63 10.92 5.02
N LEU A 55 -13.20 9.72 4.88
CA LEU A 55 -13.68 9.26 3.58
C LEU A 55 -14.73 10.24 3.02
N ARG A 56 -15.63 10.79 3.84
CA ARG A 56 -16.55 11.84 3.40
C ARG A 56 -15.82 13.00 2.72
N ASN A 57 -14.79 13.56 3.35
CA ASN A 57 -14.05 14.69 2.76
C ASN A 57 -13.37 14.31 1.44
N MET A 58 -12.87 13.09 1.31
CA MET A 58 -12.26 12.63 0.06
C MET A 58 -13.29 12.42 -1.04
N LEU A 59 -14.47 11.90 -0.72
CA LEU A 59 -15.56 11.75 -1.68
C LEU A 59 -16.06 13.10 -2.16
N ASP A 60 -16.28 14.04 -1.24
CA ASP A 60 -16.70 15.40 -1.58
C ASP A 60 -15.62 16.11 -2.42
N ALA A 61 -14.34 15.93 -2.10
CA ALA A 61 -13.24 16.48 -2.89
C ALA A 61 -13.15 15.90 -4.33
N ILE A 62 -13.49 14.62 -4.52
CA ILE A 62 -13.60 14.01 -5.85
C ILE A 62 -14.77 14.64 -6.61
N ASP A 63 -15.93 14.76 -5.97
CA ASP A 63 -17.15 15.33 -6.56
C ASP A 63 -16.93 16.80 -6.98
N GLU A 64 -16.17 17.56 -6.19
CA GLU A 64 -15.82 18.97 -6.44
C GLU A 64 -14.67 19.15 -7.44
N GLY A 65 -13.94 18.07 -7.78
CA GLY A 65 -12.75 18.12 -8.64
C GLY A 65 -11.49 18.66 -7.94
N SER A 66 -11.51 18.82 -6.61
CA SER A 66 -10.34 19.21 -5.82
C SER A 66 -9.42 18.03 -5.46
N LEU A 67 -9.89 16.79 -5.68
CA LEU A 67 -9.09 15.56 -5.66
C LEU A 67 -9.18 14.83 -7.01
N ASP A 68 -8.11 14.90 -7.80
CA ASP A 68 -7.95 14.26 -9.10
C ASP A 68 -7.53 12.78 -8.94
N LEU A 69 -8.37 11.86 -9.42
CA LEU A 69 -8.10 10.42 -9.43
C LEU A 69 -7.13 9.98 -10.55
N ALA A 70 -6.57 10.91 -11.32
CA ALA A 70 -5.49 10.72 -12.32
C ALA A 70 -5.57 9.41 -13.13
N PRO A 71 -6.64 9.21 -13.92
CA PRO A 71 -6.89 7.96 -14.64
C PRO A 71 -5.84 7.65 -15.74
N ASP A 72 -5.07 8.64 -16.18
CA ASP A 72 -4.31 8.56 -17.45
C ASP A 72 -2.89 7.93 -17.32
N PHE A 73 -2.37 7.71 -16.12
CA PHE A 73 -0.96 7.32 -15.95
C PHE A 73 -0.69 5.81 -15.81
N GLN A 74 -1.72 4.97 -15.77
CA GLN A 74 -1.53 3.53 -15.54
C GLN A 74 -2.58 2.67 -16.25
N ARG A 75 -2.15 1.55 -16.86
CA ARG A 75 -3.03 0.40 -17.10
C ARG A 75 -3.34 -0.27 -15.77
N LEU A 76 -4.13 0.40 -14.93
CA LEU A 76 -4.56 -0.18 -13.66
C LEU A 76 -5.38 -1.43 -13.94
N GLN A 77 -5.00 -2.54 -13.29
CA GLN A 77 -5.84 -3.72 -13.29
C GLN A 77 -7.19 -3.36 -12.65
N VAL A 78 -8.26 -3.52 -13.42
CA VAL A 78 -9.62 -3.27 -12.94
C VAL A 78 -9.93 -4.29 -11.86
N TRP A 79 -10.28 -3.82 -10.66
CA TRP A 79 -10.69 -4.70 -9.58
C TRP A 79 -11.96 -5.46 -9.93
N LYS A 80 -11.95 -6.77 -9.66
CA LYS A 80 -13.13 -7.63 -9.75
C LYS A 80 -14.18 -7.23 -8.70
N PRO A 81 -15.47 -7.51 -8.92
CA PRO A 81 -16.53 -7.16 -7.97
C PRO A 81 -16.26 -7.62 -6.53
N VAL A 82 -15.73 -8.84 -6.35
CA VAL A 82 -15.36 -9.35 -5.02
C VAL A 82 -14.28 -8.50 -4.36
N GLN A 83 -13.26 -8.05 -5.09
CA GLN A 83 -12.20 -7.20 -4.52
C GLN A 83 -12.78 -5.85 -4.07
N LYS A 84 -13.71 -5.29 -4.86
CA LYS A 84 -14.43 -4.07 -4.49
C LYS A 84 -15.24 -4.27 -3.20
N ALA A 85 -16.01 -5.34 -3.12
CA ALA A 85 -16.82 -5.66 -1.93
C ALA A 85 -15.96 -5.87 -0.67
N ARG A 86 -14.80 -6.55 -0.80
CA ARG A 86 -13.86 -6.77 0.32
C ARG A 86 -13.24 -5.49 0.86
N LEU A 87 -12.98 -4.51 -0.01
CA LEU A 87 -12.53 -3.20 0.44
C LEU A 87 -13.63 -2.53 1.28
N ILE A 88 -14.88 -2.51 0.78
CA ILE A 88 -15.98 -1.91 1.54
C ILE A 88 -16.19 -2.63 2.87
N GLU A 89 -16.13 -3.97 2.89
CA GLU A 89 -16.19 -4.76 4.11
C GLU A 89 -15.10 -4.35 5.12
N SER A 90 -13.87 -4.16 4.65
CA SER A 90 -12.76 -3.72 5.51
C SER A 90 -13.03 -2.34 6.12
N VAL A 91 -13.58 -1.41 5.33
CA VAL A 91 -13.99 -0.07 5.82
C VAL A 91 -15.10 -0.17 6.86
N LEU A 92 -16.13 -1.00 6.62
CA LEU A 92 -17.22 -1.22 7.58
C LEU A 92 -16.71 -1.90 8.86
N LEU A 93 -15.74 -2.80 8.77
CA LEU A 93 -15.08 -3.43 9.91
C LEU A 93 -14.07 -2.53 10.62
N GLN A 94 -13.83 -1.32 10.13
CA GLN A 94 -12.80 -0.39 10.62
C GLN A 94 -11.38 -0.98 10.60
N ILE A 95 -11.11 -1.86 9.64
CA ILE A 95 -9.77 -2.37 9.38
C ILE A 95 -8.97 -1.25 8.69
N PRO A 96 -7.79 -0.87 9.20
CA PRO A 96 -6.97 0.16 8.59
C PRO A 96 -6.62 -0.17 7.13
N LEU A 97 -6.86 0.79 6.24
CA LEU A 97 -6.41 0.69 4.87
C LEU A 97 -4.91 1.02 4.78
N PRO A 98 -4.18 0.50 3.78
CA PRO A 98 -2.82 0.95 3.51
C PRO A 98 -2.76 2.48 3.37
N ALA A 99 -1.59 3.08 3.61
CA ALA A 99 -1.45 4.52 3.40
C ALA A 99 -1.78 4.90 1.95
N PHE A 100 -2.34 6.09 1.77
CA PHE A 100 -2.51 6.72 0.47
C PHE A 100 -1.31 7.63 0.19
N TYR A 101 -1.08 7.93 -1.08
CA TYR A 101 -0.09 8.92 -1.48
C TYR A 101 -0.74 9.93 -2.41
N PHE A 102 -0.58 11.21 -2.08
CA PHE A 102 -1.10 12.32 -2.87
C PHE A 102 0.04 13.26 -3.24
N ALA A 103 -0.12 13.97 -4.35
CA ALA A 103 0.68 15.14 -4.69
C ALA A 103 -0.22 16.36 -4.66
N GLU A 104 0.23 17.40 -3.97
CA GLU A 104 -0.47 18.68 -3.88
C GLU A 104 0.07 19.63 -4.95
N ASP A 105 -0.82 20.31 -5.66
CA ASP A 105 -0.46 21.38 -6.61
C ASP A 105 -0.51 22.75 -5.91
N ARG A 106 0.01 23.78 -6.56
CA ARG A 106 0.14 25.14 -5.98
C ARG A 106 -1.20 25.81 -5.69
N ASP A 107 -2.27 25.38 -6.35
CA ASP A 107 -3.64 25.84 -6.10
C ASP A 107 -4.34 25.05 -4.97
N GLY A 108 -3.65 24.09 -4.35
CA GLY A 108 -4.16 23.25 -3.27
C GLY A 108 -4.94 22.02 -3.75
N THR A 109 -5.07 21.82 -5.07
CA THR A 109 -5.66 20.59 -5.60
C THR A 109 -4.77 19.40 -5.28
N LEU A 110 -5.39 18.26 -5.02
CA LEU A 110 -4.71 17.01 -4.73
C LEU A 110 -4.81 16.09 -5.94
N ARG A 111 -3.73 15.38 -6.23
CA ARG A 111 -3.71 14.28 -7.20
C ARG A 111 -3.35 12.98 -6.51
N VAL A 112 -4.12 11.93 -6.78
CA VAL A 112 -3.85 10.59 -6.25
C VAL A 112 -2.67 9.94 -6.97
N VAL A 113 -1.69 9.47 -6.21
CA VAL A 113 -0.48 8.78 -6.68
C VAL A 113 -0.58 7.28 -6.42
N ASP A 114 -1.07 6.92 -5.23
CA ASP A 114 -1.43 5.55 -4.86
C ASP A 114 -2.77 5.54 -4.12
N GLY A 115 -3.52 4.47 -4.32
CA GLY A 115 -4.86 4.28 -3.77
C GLY A 115 -6.00 4.69 -4.69
N VAL A 116 -5.73 4.96 -5.98
CA VAL A 116 -6.75 5.29 -7.00
C VAL A 116 -7.89 4.27 -6.98
N GLN A 117 -7.59 2.97 -7.16
CA GLN A 117 -8.61 1.91 -7.16
C GLN A 117 -9.43 1.86 -5.86
N ARG A 118 -8.81 2.20 -4.72
CA ARG A 118 -9.48 2.22 -3.41
C ARG A 118 -10.47 3.37 -3.31
N LEU A 119 -10.04 4.59 -3.63
CA LEU A 119 -10.92 5.76 -3.62
C LEU A 119 -12.00 5.68 -4.69
N THR A 120 -11.67 5.25 -5.90
CA THR A 120 -12.65 5.00 -6.96
C THR A 120 -13.69 3.97 -6.52
N THR A 121 -13.28 2.86 -5.91
CA THR A 121 -14.23 1.84 -5.43
C THR A 121 -15.16 2.39 -4.35
N ILE A 122 -14.63 3.14 -3.38
CA ILE A 122 -15.44 3.73 -2.30
C ILE A 122 -16.39 4.79 -2.88
N HIS A 123 -15.91 5.60 -3.82
CA HIS A 123 -16.70 6.61 -4.53
C HIS A 123 -17.82 5.96 -5.33
N ASP A 124 -17.51 4.99 -6.19
CA ASP A 124 -18.48 4.21 -6.98
C ASP A 124 -19.58 3.62 -6.09
N PHE A 125 -19.23 3.08 -4.91
CA PHE A 125 -20.18 2.49 -3.98
C PHE A 125 -21.14 3.53 -3.39
N VAL A 126 -20.62 4.69 -2.98
CA VAL A 126 -21.36 5.71 -2.22
C VAL A 126 -22.11 6.70 -3.12
N ARG A 127 -21.51 7.09 -4.25
CA ARG A 127 -22.02 8.13 -5.16
C ARG A 127 -22.64 7.56 -6.44
N GLY A 128 -22.44 6.29 -6.72
CA GLY A 128 -22.74 5.71 -8.03
C GLY A 128 -21.62 6.00 -9.01
N GLY A 129 -21.12 4.96 -9.69
CA GLY A 129 -20.13 5.13 -10.74
C GLY A 129 -20.72 5.80 -11.99
N SER A 130 -19.90 5.99 -13.02
CA SER A 130 -20.27 6.67 -14.28
C SER A 130 -21.36 5.98 -15.12
N GLY A 131 -21.95 4.88 -14.65
CA GLY A 131 -22.83 3.99 -15.42
C GLY A 131 -24.31 3.98 -15.04
N GLY A 132 -24.76 4.72 -14.03
CA GLY A 132 -26.18 4.77 -13.63
C GLY A 132 -26.41 5.11 -12.16
N SER A 133 -27.67 5.38 -11.81
CA SER A 133 -28.11 5.68 -10.45
C SER A 133 -27.99 4.46 -9.54
N GLY A 134 -27.24 4.59 -8.45
CA GLY A 134 -26.95 3.53 -7.48
C GLY A 134 -25.62 2.83 -7.78
N GLY A 135 -24.68 2.86 -6.83
CA GLY A 135 -23.41 2.14 -6.90
C GLY A 135 -23.57 0.62 -7.06
N PHE A 136 -22.54 -0.17 -6.78
CA PHE A 136 -22.66 -1.63 -6.79
C PHE A 136 -23.20 -2.18 -5.47
N SER A 137 -23.85 -3.35 -5.49
CA SER A 137 -24.26 -4.06 -4.27
C SER A 137 -23.09 -4.87 -3.68
N LEU A 138 -23.11 -5.08 -2.36
CA LEU A 138 -22.07 -5.85 -1.68
C LEU A 138 -22.27 -7.36 -1.82
N GLU A 139 -21.50 -7.99 -2.70
CA GLU A 139 -21.55 -9.44 -2.93
C GLU A 139 -20.27 -10.14 -2.44
N GLY A 140 -20.41 -11.37 -1.92
CA GLY A 140 -19.26 -12.21 -1.57
C GLY A 140 -18.45 -11.70 -0.38
N LEU A 141 -19.13 -11.17 0.64
CA LEU A 141 -18.57 -10.82 1.96
C LEU A 141 -18.13 -12.09 2.72
N ALA A 142 -17.31 -11.98 3.79
CA ALA A 142 -16.95 -13.14 4.63
C ALA A 142 -17.33 -12.96 6.10
N TYR A 143 -17.55 -11.73 6.54
CA TYR A 143 -17.70 -11.42 7.96
C TYR A 143 -19.01 -10.69 8.27
N ILE A 144 -19.59 -9.96 7.32
CA ILE A 144 -20.82 -9.17 7.56
C ILE A 144 -21.95 -9.63 6.63
N ASP A 145 -22.76 -10.58 7.08
CA ASP A 145 -23.87 -11.10 6.27
C ASP A 145 -25.03 -10.07 6.15
N ASP A 146 -25.30 -9.30 7.20
CA ASP A 146 -26.43 -8.36 7.31
C ASP A 146 -26.47 -7.24 6.26
N VAL A 147 -25.37 -7.01 5.55
CA VAL A 147 -25.23 -5.99 4.51
C VAL A 147 -24.98 -6.57 3.12
N THR A 148 -24.98 -7.89 3.00
CA THR A 148 -24.87 -8.58 1.71
C THR A 148 -26.05 -8.22 0.81
N GLY A 149 -25.77 -8.01 -0.48
CA GLY A 149 -26.73 -7.62 -1.50
C GLY A 149 -27.18 -6.15 -1.44
N LYS A 150 -26.74 -5.38 -0.44
CA LYS A 150 -27.18 -3.99 -0.26
C LYS A 150 -26.30 -3.00 -1.03
N HIS A 151 -26.93 -2.00 -1.61
CA HIS A 151 -26.31 -0.75 -2.04
C HIS A 151 -26.06 0.16 -0.83
N PHE A 152 -25.25 1.20 -1.01
CA PHE A 152 -24.92 2.14 0.06
C PHE A 152 -26.15 2.74 0.75
N GLU A 153 -27.16 3.16 -0.04
CA GLU A 153 -28.39 3.79 0.46
C GLU A 153 -29.25 2.83 1.31
N GLU A 154 -29.12 1.53 1.08
CA GLU A 154 -29.87 0.48 1.79
C GLU A 154 -29.18 0.04 3.09
N LEU A 155 -27.94 0.48 3.32
CA LEU A 155 -27.23 0.19 4.56
C LEU A 155 -27.91 0.88 5.75
N PRO A 156 -28.01 0.23 6.92
CA PRO A 156 -28.40 0.91 8.16
C PRO A 156 -27.56 2.18 8.39
N ALA A 157 -28.19 3.23 8.92
CA ALA A 157 -27.55 4.55 9.11
C ALA A 157 -26.23 4.50 9.90
N LEU A 158 -26.10 3.54 10.82
CA LEU A 158 -24.85 3.29 11.55
C LEU A 158 -23.69 2.95 10.60
N TRP A 159 -23.92 2.05 9.63
CA TRP A 159 -22.91 1.62 8.66
C TRP A 159 -22.56 2.73 7.67
N GLN A 160 -23.55 3.49 7.20
CA GLN A 160 -23.31 4.66 6.36
C GLN A 160 -22.43 5.69 7.08
N ARG A 161 -22.76 6.01 8.34
CA ARG A 161 -21.98 6.93 9.17
C ARG A 161 -20.58 6.41 9.44
N ARG A 162 -20.42 5.11 9.71
CA ARG A 162 -19.11 4.48 9.92
C ARG A 162 -18.22 4.61 8.69
N LEU A 163 -18.76 4.31 7.50
CA LEU A 163 -18.03 4.48 6.24
C LEU A 163 -17.58 5.93 6.08
N HIS A 164 -18.49 6.89 6.16
CA HIS A 164 -18.16 8.30 5.99
C HIS A 164 -17.13 8.84 6.98
N ASN A 165 -17.20 8.39 8.24
CA ASN A 165 -16.32 8.87 9.31
C ASN A 165 -14.97 8.14 9.36
N THR A 166 -14.79 7.08 8.57
CA THR A 166 -13.51 6.35 8.50
C THR A 166 -12.40 7.31 8.09
N GLN A 167 -11.31 7.30 8.85
CA GLN A 167 -10.13 8.12 8.58
C GLN A 167 -9.14 7.31 7.73
N ILE A 168 -8.66 7.92 6.66
CA ILE A 168 -7.53 7.41 5.88
C ILE A 168 -6.28 8.23 6.20
N VAL A 169 -5.13 7.56 6.17
CA VAL A 169 -3.82 8.19 6.31
C VAL A 169 -3.23 8.37 4.92
N ALA A 170 -2.78 9.57 4.61
CA ALA A 170 -2.15 9.90 3.34
C ALA A 170 -0.82 10.61 3.53
N ASN A 171 0.18 10.23 2.75
CA ASN A 171 1.43 10.96 2.61
C ASN A 171 1.30 11.94 1.44
N VAL A 172 1.34 13.24 1.72
CA VAL A 172 1.12 14.30 0.75
C VAL A 172 2.45 14.94 0.38
N ILE A 173 2.81 14.87 -0.89
CA ILE A 173 4.01 15.49 -1.45
C ILE A 173 3.71 16.95 -1.76
N ASP A 174 4.51 17.84 -1.17
CA ASP A 174 4.35 19.29 -1.29
C ASP A 174 4.72 19.79 -2.70
N PRO A 175 4.03 20.82 -3.23
CA PRO A 175 4.29 21.39 -4.56
C PRO A 175 5.67 22.04 -4.72
N SER A 176 6.40 22.30 -3.63
CA SER A 176 7.80 22.75 -3.67
C SER A 176 8.79 21.64 -4.02
N THR A 177 8.38 20.37 -3.94
CA THR A 177 9.21 19.24 -4.35
C THR A 177 9.44 19.30 -5.87
N PRO A 178 10.71 19.29 -6.35
CA PRO A 178 10.97 19.42 -7.79
C PRO A 178 10.32 18.30 -8.61
N ARG A 179 9.73 18.66 -9.75
CA ARG A 179 8.94 17.75 -10.60
C ARG A 179 9.67 16.44 -10.98
N PRO A 180 10.97 16.44 -11.36
CA PRO A 180 11.69 15.19 -11.63
C PRO A 180 11.68 14.22 -10.43
N VAL A 181 11.83 14.76 -9.22
CA VAL A 181 11.84 13.98 -7.97
C VAL A 181 10.46 13.41 -7.68
N MET A 182 9.42 14.21 -7.86
CA MET A 182 8.05 13.79 -7.69
C MET A 182 7.74 12.58 -8.59
N LEU A 183 8.15 12.63 -9.87
CA LEU A 183 7.99 11.50 -10.79
C LEU A 183 8.77 10.25 -10.33
N ASP A 184 9.96 10.41 -9.78
CA ASP A 184 10.74 9.28 -9.26
C ASP A 184 10.13 8.68 -7.99
N ILE A 185 9.60 9.52 -7.09
CA ILE A 185 8.82 9.06 -5.93
C ILE A 185 7.61 8.27 -6.40
N PHE A 186 6.87 8.77 -7.40
CA PHE A 186 5.71 8.08 -7.95
C PHE A 186 6.06 6.70 -8.51
N LYS A 187 7.17 6.61 -9.27
CA LYS A 187 7.66 5.32 -9.77
C LYS A 187 7.93 4.36 -8.63
N ARG A 188 8.70 4.78 -7.62
CA ARG A 188 9.09 3.95 -6.47
C ARG A 188 7.90 3.40 -5.70
N ILE A 189 6.90 4.25 -5.42
CA ILE A 189 5.65 3.85 -4.74
C ILE A 189 4.92 2.78 -5.55
N ASN A 190 4.79 2.97 -6.86
CA ASN A 190 4.03 2.08 -7.74
C ASN A 190 4.77 0.77 -8.10
N THR A 191 6.11 0.74 -8.01
CA THR A 191 6.93 -0.46 -8.26
C THR A 191 7.07 -1.37 -7.03
N GLY A 192 6.42 -1.05 -5.91
CA GLY A 192 6.42 -1.89 -4.72
C GLY A 192 7.80 -2.11 -4.09
N GLY A 193 8.75 -1.19 -4.31
CA GLY A 193 10.12 -1.34 -3.81
C GLY A 193 11.00 -2.31 -4.59
N THR A 194 10.61 -2.76 -5.79
CA THR A 194 11.53 -3.46 -6.68
C THR A 194 12.68 -2.51 -7.06
N PRO A 195 13.96 -2.86 -6.84
CA PRO A 195 15.08 -2.00 -7.21
C PRO A 195 15.05 -1.66 -8.70
N LEU A 196 15.28 -0.40 -9.03
CA LEU A 196 15.52 0.06 -10.41
C LEU A 196 16.93 -0.29 -10.86
#